data_AF-A0A1S9SR54-F1
#
_entry.id   AF-A0A1S9SR54-F1
#
_cell.length_a   1.000
_cell.length_b   1.000
_cell.length_c   1.000
_cell.angle_alpha   90.00
_cell.angle_beta   90.00
_cell.angle_gamma   90.00
#
_symmetry.space_group_name_H-M   'P 1'
#
loop_
_entity.id
_entity.type
_entity.pdbx_description
1 polymer ?
#
loop_
_entity_poly.entity_id
_entity_poly.type
_entity_poly.pdbx_seq_one_letter_code
_entity_poly.pdbx_strand_id
1 'polypeptide(L)' 'EQTYKEMKEKGIQFLHDKPTQGRYAAFVDPFGNVHEIAEMFE' A
#
# COMPACT_ATOMS: atom_id res chain seq x y z
N GLU A 1 5.77 10.26 5.36
CA GLU A 1 4.34 10.28 5.77
C GLU A 1 3.38 10.83 4.72
N GLN A 2 3.74 11.89 3.96
CA GLN A 2 2.86 12.54 2.98
C GLN A 2 2.24 11.57 1.94
N THR A 3 3.03 10.65 1.39
CA THR A 3 2.59 9.78 0.28
C THR A 3 1.45 8.82 0.65
N TYR A 4 1.49 8.18 1.82
CA TYR A 4 0.44 7.22 2.22
C TYR A 4 -0.91 7.89 2.48
N LYS A 5 -0.89 9.04 3.16
CA LYS A 5 -2.08 9.81 3.48
C LYS A 5 -2.76 10.35 2.20
N GLU A 6 -1.96 10.90 1.30
CA GLU A 6 -2.46 11.39 -0.01
C GLU A 6 -3.06 10.26 -0.85
N MET A 7 -2.47 9.07 -0.84
CA MET A 7 -3.00 7.91 -1.56
C MET A 7 -4.36 7.47 -1.00
N LYS A 8 -4.53 7.43 0.33
CA LYS A 8 -5.83 7.17 0.96
C LYS A 8 -6.88 8.24 0.62
N GLU A 9 -6.50 9.52 0.66
CA GLU A 9 -7.41 10.63 0.33
C GLU A 9 -7.89 10.57 -1.13
N LYS A 10 -7.08 9.99 -2.03
CA LYS A 10 -7.46 9.72 -3.43
C LYS A 10 -8.32 8.45 -3.61
N GLY A 11 -8.70 7.79 -2.52
CA GLY A 11 -9.57 6.61 -2.54
C GLY A 11 -8.85 5.29 -2.81
N ILE A 12 -7.52 5.26 -2.78
CA ILE A 12 -6.76 4.01 -2.92
C ILE A 12 -7.01 3.13 -1.70
N GLN A 13 -7.44 1.90 -1.95
CA GLN A 13 -7.74 0.92 -0.89
C GLN A 13 -6.48 0.11 -0.59
N PHE A 14 -5.91 0.35 0.59
CA PHE A 14 -4.82 -0.48 1.12
C PHE A 14 -5.38 -1.71 1.81
N LEU A 15 -4.74 -2.87 1.62
CA LEU A 15 -5.12 -4.12 2.28
C LEU A 15 -4.74 -4.13 3.77
N HIS A 16 -3.78 -3.28 4.16
CA HIS A 16 -3.31 -3.13 5.54
C HIS A 16 -3.28 -1.66 5.95
N ASP A 17 -3.80 -1.37 7.13
CA ASP A 17 -3.79 -0.05 7.77
C ASP A 17 -2.54 0.18 8.63
N LYS A 18 -1.81 -0.90 8.94
CA LYS A 18 -0.60 -0.91 9.75
C LYS A 18 0.54 -1.64 9.01
N PRO A 19 1.81 -1.31 9.28
CA PRO A 19 2.95 -2.02 8.70
C PRO A 19 2.89 -3.53 8.97
N THR A 20 3.16 -4.33 7.94
CA THR A 20 3.23 -5.79 8.04
C THR A 20 4.62 -6.23 8.55
N GLN A 21 4.71 -7.44 9.11
CA GLN A 21 6.01 -8.00 9.54
C GLN A 21 7.01 -8.10 8.38
N GLY A 22 6.51 -8.39 7.17
CA GLY A 22 7.32 -8.45 5.94
C GLY A 22 7.66 -7.08 5.33
N ARG A 23 7.27 -5.97 5.97
CA ARG A 23 7.54 -4.59 5.53
C ARG A 23 7.22 -4.35 4.05
N TYR A 24 5.94 -4.56 3.72
CA TYR A 24 5.39 -4.27 2.41
C TYR A 24 4.09 -3.47 2.51
N ALA A 25 3.78 -2.72 1.46
CA ALA A 25 2.48 -2.08 1.27
C ALA A 25 1.74 -2.79 0.15
N ALA A 26 0.45 -3.09 0.36
CA ALA A 26 -0.41 -3.70 -0.65
C ALA A 26 -1.68 -2.87 -0.84
N PHE A 27 -2.07 -2.63 -2.09
CA PHE A 27 -3.23 -1.81 -2.43
C PHE A 27 -3.91 -2.26 -3.73
N VAL A 28 -5.18 -1.87 -3.89
CA VAL A 28 -6.03 -2.24 -5.01
C VAL A 28 -6.19 -1.07 -5.98
N ASP A 29 -6.05 -1.34 -7.28
CA ASP A 29 -6.34 -0.36 -8.33
C ASP A 29 -7.83 -0.37 -8.75
N PRO A 30 -8.31 0.61 -9.55
CA PRO A 30 -9.72 0.66 -9.96
C PRO A 30 -10.22 -0.53 -10.79
N PHE A 31 -9.33 -1.34 -11.36
CA PHE A 31 -9.67 -2.54 -12.12
C PHE A 31 -9.70 -3.80 -11.24
N GLY A 32 -9.39 -3.66 -9.94
CA GLY A 32 -9.37 -4.75 -8.98
C GLY A 32 -8.03 -5.50 -8.91
N ASN A 33 -6.96 -5.02 -9.55
CA ASN A 33 -5.66 -5.65 -9.42
C ASN A 33 -5.02 -5.29 -8.07
N VAL A 34 -4.30 -6.24 -7.49
CA VAL A 34 -3.52 -6.06 -6.27
C VAL A 34 -2.08 -5.75 -6.63
N HIS A 35 -1.57 -4.64 -6.12
CA HIS A 35 -0.17 -4.24 -6.25
C HIS A 35 0.52 -4.36 -4.89
N GLU A 36 1.74 -4.90 -4.89
CA GLU A 36 2.56 -5.03 -3.69
C GLU A 36 3.91 -4.33 -3.89
N ILE A 37 4.30 -3.52 -2.91
CA ILE A 37 5.60 -2.85 -2.85
C ILE A 37 6.29 -3.33 -1.57
N ALA A 38 7.29 -4.18 -1.72
CA ALA A 38 8.10 -4.69 -0.62
C ALA A 38 9.46 -3.98 -0.56
N GLU A 39 9.94 -3.71 0.65
CA GLU A 39 11.33 -3.28 0.85
C GLU A 39 12.27 -4.47 0.61
N MET A 40 13.20 -4.33 -0.34
CA MET A 40 14.34 -5.26 -0.44
C MET A 40 15.34 -4.92 0.66
N PHE A 41 15.59 -5.86 1.56
CA PHE A 41 16.74 -5.79 2.46
C PHE A 41 17.87 -6.60 1.83
N GLU A 42 18.92 -5.92 1.37
CA GLU A 42 20.25 -6.51 1.17
C GLU A 42 21.02 -6.55 2.49
#